data_AF-A0A7V5PA56-F1
#
_entry.id   AF-A0A7V5PA56-F1
#
_cell.length_a   1.000
_cell.length_b   1.000
_cell.length_c   1.000
_cell.angle_alpha   90.00
_cell.angle_beta   90.00
_cell.angle_gamma   90.00
#
_symmetry.space_group_name_H-M   'P 1'
#
loop_
_entity.id
_entity.type
_entity.pdbx_description
1 polymer ?
#
loop_
_entity_poly.entity_id
_entity_poly.type
_entity_poly.pdbx_seq_one_letter_code
_entity_poly.pdbx_strand_id
1 'polypeptide(L)'
;MIEHLSLHIEPLVTPVGCETEFALAPDRPGRRLPERSYEITILSKVSREAACVSGNWGEDGRVHFRYGSDIAGECIVSVAYPGGQWRRMGSIYVVPTSLAGRLPLQGDMHIHTWYSDGRASPLDMVLRGRELGMDFLAITDHDKWEASAEARDAAAGLETPPIVLLGEEVSFNRGHIVAVNGRQSVAAKRVNPGYQAERDEILSELAQRQLHDNLPAALYGDAVWAARAARGVGALTYLAHPFWVADDQFHVDRRVATQLLLDHEVGGIELIGDVEFEDNLLSVSWYQQLLAQGM
;
A
#
# COMPACT_ATOMS: atom_id res chain seq x y z
N MET A 1 -19.18 -28.99 10.40
CA MET A 1 -17.99 -28.60 9.59
C MET A 1 -16.81 -28.52 10.52
N ILE A 2 -15.68 -29.16 10.20
CA ILE A 2 -14.45 -29.03 11.00
C ILE A 2 -13.93 -27.62 10.72
N GLU A 3 -14.11 -26.69 11.65
CA GLU A 3 -13.56 -25.34 11.53
C GLU A 3 -12.03 -25.41 11.40
N HIS A 4 -11.48 -24.71 10.42
CA HIS A 4 -10.03 -24.60 10.26
C HIS A 4 -9.43 -23.92 11.50
N LEU A 5 -8.40 -24.52 12.08
CA LEU A 5 -7.59 -23.89 13.12
C LEU A 5 -6.73 -22.81 12.43
N SER A 6 -7.01 -21.54 12.72
CA SER A 6 -6.17 -20.40 12.33
C SER A 6 -5.17 -20.12 13.45
N LEU A 7 -3.90 -19.89 13.09
CA LEU A 7 -2.83 -19.56 14.03
C LEU A 7 -2.30 -18.15 13.75
N HIS A 8 -1.86 -17.46 14.80
CA HIS A 8 -1.08 -16.23 14.71
C HIS A 8 0.38 -16.48 15.05
N ILE A 9 1.25 -15.66 14.46
CA ILE A 9 2.70 -15.63 14.70
C ILE A 9 3.02 -14.27 15.35
N GLU A 10 3.75 -14.29 16.46
CA GLU A 10 4.17 -13.05 17.15
C GLU A 10 5.64 -13.16 17.60
N PRO A 11 6.48 -12.13 17.37
CA PRO A 11 6.22 -10.95 16.54
C PRO A 11 6.12 -11.32 15.04
N LEU A 12 5.67 -10.40 14.19
CA LEU A 12 5.69 -10.61 12.74
C LEU A 12 6.97 -10.13 12.07
N VAL A 13 7.81 -9.38 12.78
CA VAL A 13 9.02 -8.74 12.25
C VAL A 13 10.26 -9.21 12.99
N THR A 14 11.34 -9.40 12.25
CA THR A 14 12.69 -9.57 12.80
C THR A 14 13.66 -8.65 12.05
N PRO A 15 14.59 -7.96 12.75
CA PRO A 15 15.63 -7.20 12.07
C PRO A 15 16.58 -8.11 11.27
N VAL A 16 17.11 -7.62 10.15
CA VAL A 16 18.21 -8.26 9.40
C VAL A 16 19.39 -8.54 10.34
N GLY A 17 19.95 -9.75 10.25
CA GLY A 17 21.09 -10.20 11.05
C GLY A 17 20.78 -10.46 12.53
N CYS A 18 19.52 -10.35 12.95
CA CYS A 18 19.08 -10.68 14.30
C CYS A 18 18.33 -12.01 14.32
N GLU A 19 18.66 -12.85 15.30
CA GLU A 19 17.86 -14.02 15.63
C GLU A 19 16.75 -13.62 16.60
N THR A 20 15.51 -13.82 16.19
CA THR A 20 14.31 -13.47 16.95
C THR A 20 13.57 -14.75 17.34
N GLU A 21 12.99 -14.73 18.54
CA GLU A 21 12.05 -15.75 18.99
C GLU A 21 10.63 -15.38 18.55
N PHE A 22 9.95 -16.37 17.99
CA PHE A 22 8.58 -16.29 17.48
C PHE A 22 7.71 -17.29 18.22
N ALA A 23 6.48 -16.90 18.51
CA ALA A 23 5.47 -17.73 19.15
C ALA A 23 4.28 -17.96 18.21
N LEU A 24 3.84 -19.21 18.12
CA LEU A 24 2.62 -19.62 17.42
C LEU A 24 1.51 -19.90 18.42
N ALA A 25 0.34 -19.33 18.19
CA ALA A 25 -0.84 -19.54 19.03
C ALA A 25 -2.13 -19.60 18.18
N PRO A 26 -3.15 -20.35 18.59
CA PRO A 26 -4.48 -20.25 17.99
C PRO A 26 -5.06 -18.83 18.08
N ASP A 27 -5.76 -18.41 17.03
CA ASP A 27 -6.44 -17.11 16.92
C ASP A 27 -7.58 -16.91 17.92
N ARG A 28 -8.24 -18.00 18.31
CA ARG A 28 -9.38 -17.97 19.21
C ARG A 28 -9.00 -18.29 20.65
N PRO A 29 -9.48 -17.48 21.63
CA PRO A 29 -9.31 -17.77 23.04
C PRO A 29 -9.78 -19.19 23.41
N GLY A 30 -9.02 -19.86 24.27
CA GLY A 30 -9.35 -21.20 24.79
C GLY A 30 -8.96 -22.36 23.87
N ARG A 31 -8.52 -22.12 22.62
CA ARG A 31 -7.91 -23.15 21.78
C ARG A 31 -6.43 -23.31 22.13
N ARG A 32 -5.92 -24.55 22.05
CA ARG A 32 -4.50 -24.86 22.32
C ARG A 32 -3.95 -25.83 21.27
N LEU A 33 -2.68 -25.64 20.96
CA LEU A 33 -1.89 -26.62 20.21
C LEU A 33 -1.50 -27.78 21.16
N PRO A 34 -1.48 -29.03 20.66
CA PRO A 34 -0.96 -30.16 21.43
C PRO A 34 0.42 -29.91 22.04
N GLU A 35 0.63 -30.37 23.27
CA GLU A 35 1.93 -30.31 23.95
C GLU A 35 2.92 -31.29 23.31
N ARG A 36 3.58 -30.84 22.23
CA ARG A 36 4.53 -31.63 21.44
C ARG A 36 5.58 -30.71 20.80
N SER A 37 6.63 -31.31 20.26
CA SER A 37 7.53 -30.61 19.35
C SER A 37 6.92 -30.51 17.95
N TYR A 38 7.25 -29.42 17.27
CA TYR A 38 6.79 -29.08 15.93
C TYR A 38 7.98 -28.90 15.00
N GLU A 39 7.79 -29.20 13.72
CA GLU A 39 8.75 -28.85 12.67
C GLU A 39 8.24 -27.60 11.96
N ILE A 40 9.10 -26.59 11.82
CA ILE A 40 8.74 -25.30 11.25
C ILE A 40 9.67 -25.02 10.07
N THR A 41 9.05 -24.83 8.91
CA THR A 41 9.75 -24.48 7.68
C THR A 41 9.51 -23.01 7.37
N ILE A 42 10.60 -22.27 7.21
CA ILE A 42 10.61 -20.85 6.84
C ILE A 42 11.21 -20.72 5.44
N LEU A 43 10.39 -20.32 4.46
CA LEU A 43 10.80 -20.14 3.06
C LEU A 43 10.93 -18.66 2.72
N SER A 44 12.13 -18.20 2.35
CA SER A 44 12.34 -16.84 1.86
C SER A 44 11.72 -16.66 0.47
N LYS A 45 10.86 -15.66 0.28
CA LYS A 45 10.35 -15.32 -1.07
C LYS A 45 11.42 -14.66 -1.94
N VAL A 46 12.49 -14.14 -1.33
CA VAL A 46 13.57 -13.43 -2.02
C VAL A 46 14.66 -14.42 -2.47
N SER A 47 15.32 -15.11 -1.53
CA SER A 47 16.40 -16.06 -1.88
C SER A 47 15.89 -17.41 -2.38
N ARG A 48 14.60 -17.73 -2.16
CA ARG A 48 13.98 -19.04 -2.42
C ARG A 48 14.57 -20.19 -1.58
N GLU A 49 15.37 -19.87 -0.57
CA GLU A 49 15.92 -20.84 0.36
C GLU A 49 14.95 -21.13 1.51
N ALA A 50 14.97 -22.37 1.99
CA ALA A 50 14.17 -22.83 3.12
C ALA A 50 15.04 -23.19 4.32
N ALA A 51 14.67 -22.71 5.50
CA ALA A 51 15.23 -23.14 6.77
C ALA A 51 14.22 -24.03 7.50
N CYS A 52 14.70 -25.10 8.14
CA CYS A 52 13.89 -25.94 9.02
C CYS A 52 14.39 -25.79 10.46
N VAL A 53 13.48 -25.44 11.37
CA VAL A 53 13.77 -25.23 12.79
C VAL A 53 12.79 -26.00 13.66
N SER A 54 13.23 -26.33 14.87
CA SER A 54 12.36 -26.98 15.86
C SER A 54 11.51 -25.93 16.58
N GLY A 55 10.20 -26.19 16.64
CA GLY A 55 9.25 -25.45 17.47
C GLY A 55 8.99 -26.21 18.78
N ASN A 56 9.22 -25.55 19.92
CA ASN A 56 9.05 -26.14 21.24
C ASN A 56 7.79 -25.60 21.89
N TRP A 57 6.96 -26.49 22.44
CA TRP A 57 5.80 -26.08 23.21
C TRP A 57 6.25 -25.45 24.55
N GLY A 58 5.70 -24.28 24.88
CA GLY A 58 5.96 -23.55 26.11
C GLY A 58 4.81 -23.64 27.11
N GLU A 59 5.10 -23.41 28.40
CA GLU A 59 4.11 -23.43 29.49
C GLU A 59 2.99 -22.40 29.31
N ASP A 60 3.22 -21.37 28.50
CA ASP A 60 2.23 -20.37 28.07
C ASP A 60 1.21 -20.91 27.05
N GLY A 61 1.33 -22.18 26.66
CA GLY A 61 0.45 -22.85 25.71
C GLY A 61 0.73 -22.50 24.25
N ARG A 62 1.89 -21.87 23.97
CA ARG A 62 2.32 -21.46 22.62
C ARG A 62 3.47 -22.34 22.13
N VAL A 63 3.70 -22.36 20.81
CA VAL A 63 4.86 -23.03 20.22
C VAL A 63 5.91 -21.99 19.85
N HIS A 64 7.07 -22.07 20.46
CA HIS A 64 8.17 -21.11 20.32
C HIS A 64 9.25 -21.64 19.37
N PHE A 65 9.73 -20.79 18.48
CA PHE A 65 10.83 -21.11 17.56
C PHE A 65 11.69 -19.89 17.31
N ARG A 66 12.94 -20.10 16.91
CA ARG A 66 13.90 -19.02 16.66
C ARG A 66 14.28 -19.00 15.20
N TYR A 67 14.34 -17.80 14.63
CA TYR A 67 14.74 -17.60 13.24
C TYR A 67 15.40 -16.23 13.07
N GLY A 68 16.37 -16.16 12.16
CA GLY A 68 17.04 -14.94 11.73
C GLY A 68 17.54 -15.09 10.30
N SER A 69 17.76 -13.97 9.61
CA SER A 69 18.32 -13.96 8.26
C SER A 69 19.06 -12.65 7.99
N ASP A 70 20.09 -12.73 7.17
CA ASP A 70 20.80 -11.56 6.62
C ASP A 70 20.13 -11.01 5.36
N ILE A 71 19.09 -11.67 4.85
CA ILE A 71 18.37 -11.28 3.64
C ILE A 71 17.02 -10.69 4.03
N ALA A 72 16.84 -9.39 3.80
CA ALA A 72 15.56 -8.72 4.00
C ALA A 72 14.48 -9.26 3.05
N GLY A 73 13.25 -9.37 3.53
CA GLY A 73 12.12 -9.80 2.73
C GLY A 73 11.05 -10.54 3.52
N GLU A 74 10.02 -10.95 2.79
CA GLU A 74 8.95 -11.79 3.33
C GLU A 74 9.37 -13.26 3.35
N CYS A 75 9.14 -13.93 4.48
CA CYS A 75 9.36 -15.35 4.64
C CYS A 75 8.04 -16.06 4.97
N ILE A 76 7.69 -17.08 4.20
CA ILE A 76 6.51 -17.90 4.43
C ILE A 76 6.81 -18.91 5.54
N VAL A 77 5.97 -18.95 6.57
CA VAL A 77 6.07 -19.92 7.67
C VAL A 77 5.06 -21.04 7.46
N SER A 78 5.54 -22.28 7.51
CA SER A 78 4.73 -23.50 7.47
C SER A 78 5.06 -24.41 8.64
N VAL A 79 4.04 -25.05 9.20
CA VAL A 79 4.15 -25.92 10.39
C VAL A 79 3.73 -27.33 10.03
N ALA A 80 4.56 -28.31 10.37
CA ALA A 80 4.18 -29.72 10.37
C ALA A 80 3.48 -30.07 11.69
N TYR A 81 2.23 -30.52 11.59
CA TYR A 81 1.48 -31.00 12.74
C TYR A 81 1.89 -32.43 13.09
N PRO A 82 1.72 -32.83 14.37
CA PRO A 82 1.87 -34.22 14.79
C PRO A 82 0.96 -35.14 13.96
N GLY A 83 1.56 -35.96 13.10
CA GLY A 83 0.85 -36.76 12.09
C GLY A 83 1.27 -36.48 10.64
N GLY A 84 2.19 -35.53 10.40
CA GLY A 84 2.82 -35.29 9.10
C GLY A 84 2.04 -34.36 8.16
N GLN A 85 0.95 -33.75 8.62
CA GLN A 85 0.23 -32.75 7.85
C GLN A 85 0.92 -31.39 7.95
N TRP A 86 1.25 -30.80 6.80
CA TRP A 86 1.80 -29.45 6.71
C TRP A 86 0.70 -28.41 6.51
N ARG A 87 0.81 -27.27 7.19
CA ARG A 87 -0.04 -26.12 6.91
C ARG A 87 0.80 -24.85 6.83
N ARG A 88 0.51 -24.03 5.82
CA ARG A 88 1.02 -22.66 5.72
C ARG A 88 0.28 -21.79 6.74
N MET A 89 1.02 -21.08 7.58
CA MET A 89 0.46 -20.29 8.68
C MET A 89 0.36 -18.80 8.33
N GLY A 90 1.34 -18.29 7.59
CA GLY A 90 1.41 -16.88 7.25
C GLY A 90 2.82 -16.50 6.85
N SER A 91 3.15 -15.23 7.07
CA SER A 91 4.46 -14.69 6.77
C SER A 91 5.05 -13.95 7.98
N ILE A 92 6.36 -14.03 8.11
CA ILE A 92 7.17 -13.13 8.93
C ILE A 92 8.01 -12.27 7.99
N TYR A 93 8.45 -11.12 8.47
CA TYR A 93 9.17 -10.13 7.67
C TYR A 93 10.54 -9.86 8.28
N VAL A 94 11.58 -10.18 7.51
CA VAL A 94 12.95 -9.78 7.81
C VAL A 94 13.13 -8.36 7.30
N VAL A 95 13.31 -7.40 8.20
CA VAL A 95 13.24 -5.96 7.86
C VAL A 95 14.51 -5.23 8.27
N PRO A 96 14.84 -4.09 7.63
CA PRO A 96 15.88 -3.21 8.14
C PRO A 96 15.64 -2.83 9.60
N THR A 97 16.70 -2.58 10.36
CA THR A 97 16.61 -2.24 11.80
C THR A 97 15.73 -1.02 12.08
N SER A 98 15.61 -0.08 11.13
CA SER A 98 14.72 1.07 11.22
C SER A 98 13.22 0.72 11.30
N LEU A 99 12.86 -0.50 10.87
CA LEU A 99 11.50 -1.05 10.94
C LEU A 99 11.33 -2.07 12.07
N ALA A 100 12.33 -2.24 12.94
CA ALA A 100 12.22 -3.12 14.10
C ALA A 100 11.05 -2.67 15.01
N GLY A 101 10.29 -3.64 15.52
CA GLY A 101 9.14 -3.38 16.40
C GLY A 101 7.93 -2.76 15.71
N ARG A 102 7.90 -2.69 14.36
CA ARG A 102 6.73 -2.27 13.59
C ARG A 102 5.79 -3.45 13.33
N LEU A 103 4.53 -3.14 13.06
CA LEU A 103 3.53 -4.11 12.62
C LEU A 103 3.38 -4.01 11.09
N PRO A 104 3.49 -5.13 10.35
CA PRO A 104 3.15 -5.15 8.94
C PRO A 104 1.62 -5.06 8.83
N LEU A 105 1.13 -4.06 8.10
CA LEU A 105 -0.28 -3.90 7.78
C LEU A 105 -0.46 -4.03 6.27
N GLN A 106 -1.50 -4.72 5.85
CA GLN A 106 -1.88 -4.89 4.45
C GLN A 106 -3.10 -4.04 4.13
N GLY A 107 -3.06 -3.31 3.03
CA GLY A 107 -4.18 -2.48 2.60
C GLY A 107 -4.08 -2.06 1.16
N ASP A 108 -5.13 -1.40 0.70
CA ASP A 108 -5.27 -0.86 -0.65
C ASP A 108 -5.58 0.63 -0.56
N MET A 109 -4.82 1.44 -1.29
CA MET A 109 -4.89 2.90 -1.21
C MET A 109 -5.57 3.54 -2.42
N HIS A 110 -6.05 2.75 -3.38
CA HIS A 110 -6.56 3.25 -4.64
C HIS A 110 -7.83 2.48 -5.05
N ILE A 111 -8.97 2.87 -4.46
CA ILE A 111 -10.26 2.18 -4.66
C ILE A 111 -11.33 3.18 -5.07
N HIS A 112 -12.07 2.84 -6.13
CA HIS A 112 -13.19 3.65 -6.60
C HIS A 112 -14.54 3.01 -6.25
N THR A 113 -15.54 3.86 -6.10
CA THR A 113 -16.93 3.49 -5.82
C THR A 113 -17.83 4.03 -6.94
N TRP A 114 -19.14 3.86 -6.82
CA TRP A 114 -20.09 4.45 -7.77
C TRP A 114 -20.09 5.99 -7.78
N TYR A 115 -19.35 6.65 -6.88
CA TYR A 115 -19.24 8.10 -6.87
C TYR A 115 -18.47 8.62 -8.08
N SER A 116 -17.60 7.78 -8.64
CA SER A 116 -16.89 8.03 -9.89
C SER A 116 -17.14 6.91 -10.92
N ASP A 117 -16.22 5.98 -11.10
CA ASP A 117 -16.26 4.94 -12.15
C ASP A 117 -16.28 3.50 -11.60
N GLY A 118 -16.26 3.34 -10.28
CA GLY A 118 -16.48 2.07 -9.60
C GLY A 118 -17.94 1.59 -9.67
N ARG A 119 -18.16 0.33 -9.29
CA ARG A 119 -19.50 -0.32 -9.41
C ARG A 119 -20.18 -0.61 -8.08
N ALA A 120 -19.51 -0.35 -6.97
CA ALA A 120 -19.97 -0.71 -5.63
C ALA A 120 -20.08 0.52 -4.74
N SER A 121 -20.85 0.42 -3.65
CA SER A 121 -20.95 1.50 -2.68
C SER A 121 -19.67 1.66 -1.86
N PRO A 122 -19.47 2.83 -1.22
CA PRO A 122 -18.40 3.00 -0.23
C PRO A 122 -18.41 1.93 0.86
N LEU A 123 -19.58 1.57 1.40
CA LEU A 123 -19.71 0.53 2.42
C LEU A 123 -19.41 -0.87 1.86
N ASP A 124 -19.84 -1.20 0.65
CA ASP A 124 -19.55 -2.49 0.01
C ASP A 124 -18.04 -2.69 -0.14
N MET A 125 -17.29 -1.63 -0.48
CA MET A 125 -15.83 -1.69 -0.56
C MET A 125 -15.18 -1.90 0.81
N VAL A 126 -15.69 -1.26 1.87
CA VAL A 126 -15.24 -1.50 3.25
C VAL A 126 -15.47 -2.95 3.67
N LEU A 127 -16.67 -3.48 3.42
CA LEU A 127 -17.01 -4.87 3.73
C LEU A 127 -16.14 -5.83 2.92
N ARG A 128 -15.92 -5.53 1.64
CA ARG A 128 -15.07 -6.35 0.77
C ARG A 128 -13.61 -6.36 1.23
N GLY A 129 -13.07 -5.21 1.60
CA GLY A 129 -11.71 -5.11 2.16
C GLY A 129 -11.56 -5.95 3.43
N ARG A 130 -12.56 -5.91 4.32
CA ARG A 130 -12.61 -6.77 5.51
C ARG A 130 -12.59 -8.26 5.15
N GLU A 131 -13.42 -8.69 4.20
CA GLU A 131 -13.48 -10.09 3.75
C GLU A 131 -12.15 -10.58 3.14
N LEU A 132 -11.43 -9.67 2.48
CA LEU A 132 -10.11 -9.93 1.90
C LEU A 132 -8.98 -9.90 2.94
N GLY A 133 -9.26 -9.57 4.19
CA GLY A 133 -8.27 -9.52 5.27
C GLY A 133 -7.39 -8.28 5.24
N MET A 134 -7.88 -7.17 4.66
CA MET A 134 -7.18 -5.88 4.73
C MET A 134 -7.23 -5.29 6.14
N ASP A 135 -6.12 -4.73 6.59
CA ASP A 135 -6.02 -3.95 7.82
C ASP A 135 -6.46 -2.50 7.62
N PHE A 136 -6.27 -1.96 6.42
CA PHE A 136 -6.69 -0.61 6.05
C PHE A 136 -7.07 -0.51 4.58
N LEU A 137 -7.83 0.52 4.23
CA LEU A 137 -8.08 0.90 2.84
C LEU A 137 -8.29 2.40 2.67
N ALA A 138 -8.17 2.92 1.45
CA ALA A 138 -8.56 4.27 1.10
C ALA A 138 -9.52 4.26 -0.10
N ILE A 139 -10.66 4.93 0.04
CA ILE A 139 -11.53 5.25 -1.09
C ILE A 139 -11.02 6.55 -1.71
N THR A 140 -10.81 6.54 -3.02
CA THR A 140 -10.14 7.60 -3.77
C THR A 140 -10.87 7.87 -5.08
N ASP A 141 -12.20 7.92 -5.05
CA ASP A 141 -12.99 8.30 -6.23
C ASP A 141 -12.48 9.60 -6.91
N HIS A 142 -12.55 9.63 -8.24
CA HIS A 142 -12.10 10.76 -9.07
C HIS A 142 -12.75 12.08 -8.64
N ASP A 143 -11.96 12.98 -8.05
CA ASP A 143 -12.41 14.31 -7.63
C ASP A 143 -13.67 14.30 -6.71
N LYS A 144 -13.86 13.22 -5.93
CA LYS A 144 -14.98 12.98 -5.00
C LYS A 144 -14.51 12.56 -3.60
N TRP A 145 -13.91 13.48 -2.86
CA TRP A 145 -13.49 13.22 -1.47
C TRP A 145 -14.60 12.71 -0.54
N GLU A 146 -15.85 13.13 -0.76
CA GLU A 146 -16.99 12.79 0.09
C GLU A 146 -17.26 11.27 0.15
N ALA A 147 -16.94 10.52 -0.90
CA ALA A 147 -17.09 9.07 -0.94
C ALA A 147 -16.26 8.38 0.16
N SER A 148 -15.04 8.88 0.40
CA SER A 148 -14.16 8.37 1.46
C SER A 148 -14.64 8.74 2.87
N ALA A 149 -15.26 9.91 3.02
CA ALA A 149 -15.88 10.31 4.28
C ALA A 149 -17.09 9.43 4.60
N GLU A 150 -17.95 9.17 3.61
CA GLU A 150 -19.07 8.22 3.75
C GLU A 150 -18.58 6.82 4.12
N ALA A 151 -17.55 6.31 3.44
CA ALA A 151 -16.97 4.99 3.76
C ALA A 151 -16.53 4.90 5.22
N ARG A 152 -15.83 5.92 5.72
CA ARG A 152 -15.32 5.96 7.09
C ARG A 152 -16.45 6.02 8.11
N ASP A 153 -17.46 6.85 7.86
CA ASP A 153 -18.61 6.99 8.74
C ASP A 153 -19.44 5.69 8.77
N ALA A 154 -19.62 5.05 7.62
CA ALA A 154 -20.31 3.76 7.51
C ALA A 154 -19.53 2.64 8.23
N ALA A 155 -18.19 2.65 8.16
CA ALA A 155 -17.34 1.68 8.84
C ALA A 155 -17.45 1.76 10.37
N ALA A 156 -17.73 2.93 10.94
CA ALA A 156 -17.80 3.13 12.40
C ALA A 156 -18.89 2.29 13.08
N GLY A 157 -19.90 1.83 12.32
CA GLY A 157 -20.96 0.95 12.83
C GLY A 157 -20.63 -0.55 12.76
N LEU A 158 -19.49 -0.94 12.19
CA LEU A 158 -19.12 -2.34 11.99
C LEU A 158 -18.32 -2.88 13.18
N GLU A 159 -18.49 -4.17 13.46
CA GLU A 159 -17.57 -4.90 14.34
C GLU A 159 -16.26 -5.17 13.59
N THR A 160 -15.14 -4.68 14.13
CA THR A 160 -13.78 -4.84 13.57
C THR A 160 -13.64 -4.49 12.07
N PRO A 161 -13.93 -3.23 11.65
CA PRO A 161 -13.67 -2.80 10.28
C PRO A 161 -12.17 -2.63 10.02
N PRO A 162 -11.72 -2.70 8.75
CA PRO A 162 -10.42 -2.14 8.37
C PRO A 162 -10.38 -0.64 8.70
N ILE A 163 -9.18 -0.10 8.90
CA ILE A 163 -8.98 1.34 9.02
C ILE A 163 -9.33 2.00 7.69
N VAL A 164 -10.35 2.84 7.66
CA VAL A 164 -10.72 3.61 6.47
C VAL A 164 -9.99 4.95 6.48
N LEU A 165 -9.05 5.09 5.55
CA LEU A 165 -8.34 6.34 5.27
C LEU A 165 -9.19 7.20 4.34
N LEU A 166 -9.24 8.50 4.62
CA LEU A 166 -9.83 9.47 3.68
C LEU A 166 -9.01 9.53 2.40
N GLY A 167 -9.64 9.82 1.27
CA GLY A 167 -8.94 9.87 0.00
C GLY A 167 -9.72 10.53 -1.12
N GLU A 168 -8.98 10.88 -2.16
CA GLU A 168 -9.48 11.45 -3.42
C GLU A 168 -8.41 11.18 -4.48
N GLU A 169 -8.78 10.68 -5.66
CA GLU A 169 -7.89 10.68 -6.82
C GLU A 169 -8.11 12.00 -7.56
N VAL A 170 -7.12 12.90 -7.47
CA VAL A 170 -7.21 14.26 -8.00
C VAL A 170 -6.78 14.27 -9.45
N SER A 171 -7.70 14.63 -10.34
CA SER A 171 -7.40 14.68 -11.78
C SER A 171 -6.62 15.92 -12.13
N PHE A 172 -5.65 15.83 -13.03
CA PHE A 172 -5.01 16.97 -13.71
C PHE A 172 -5.01 16.74 -15.23
N ASN A 173 -4.37 17.62 -16.00
CA ASN A 173 -4.30 17.49 -17.45
C ASN A 173 -3.69 16.14 -17.87
N ARG A 174 -4.58 15.21 -18.25
CA ARG A 174 -4.30 13.83 -18.61
C ARG A 174 -3.43 13.11 -17.58
N GLY A 175 -3.92 12.91 -16.38
CA GLY A 175 -3.21 12.14 -15.35
C GLY A 175 -3.80 12.40 -13.97
N HIS A 176 -3.42 11.58 -12.99
CA HIS A 176 -4.03 11.64 -11.67
C HIS A 176 -3.01 11.54 -10.52
N ILE A 177 -3.37 12.14 -9.39
CA ILE A 177 -2.65 12.01 -8.12
C ILE A 177 -3.56 11.36 -7.10
N VAL A 178 -3.15 10.20 -6.58
CA VAL A 178 -3.81 9.59 -5.43
C VAL A 178 -3.45 10.37 -4.18
N ALA A 179 -4.43 11.03 -3.56
CA ALA A 179 -4.26 11.79 -2.33
C ALA A 179 -4.90 11.04 -1.16
N VAL A 180 -4.08 10.49 -0.27
CA VAL A 180 -4.53 9.68 0.89
C VAL A 180 -4.40 10.47 2.19
N ASN A 181 -5.38 10.31 3.06
CA ASN A 181 -5.52 10.98 4.36
C ASN A 181 -5.64 12.52 4.27
N GLY A 182 -6.08 13.05 3.12
CA GLY A 182 -6.44 14.46 2.96
C GLY A 182 -7.69 14.81 3.76
N ARG A 183 -7.68 15.93 4.47
CA ARG A 183 -8.79 16.32 5.38
C ARG A 183 -9.96 17.02 4.71
N GLN A 184 -9.81 17.39 3.44
CA GLN A 184 -10.76 18.19 2.66
C GLN A 184 -10.62 17.83 1.18
N SER A 185 -11.67 18.07 0.39
CA SER A 185 -11.61 17.93 -1.08
C SER A 185 -10.64 18.93 -1.69
N VAL A 186 -9.75 18.40 -2.55
CA VAL A 186 -8.88 19.16 -3.44
C VAL A 186 -9.67 19.63 -4.66
N ALA A 187 -10.58 18.81 -5.19
CA ALA A 187 -11.43 19.21 -6.31
C ALA A 187 -12.28 20.46 -5.98
N ALA A 188 -12.80 20.54 -4.75
CA ALA A 188 -13.52 21.72 -4.26
C ALA A 188 -12.64 23.00 -4.24
N LYS A 189 -11.31 22.88 -4.20
CA LYS A 189 -10.41 24.03 -4.32
C LYS A 189 -10.35 24.59 -5.75
N ARG A 190 -10.59 23.78 -6.78
CA ARG A 190 -10.58 24.23 -8.19
C ARG A 190 -11.65 25.26 -8.49
N VAL A 191 -12.76 25.24 -7.76
CA VAL A 191 -13.89 26.18 -7.94
C VAL A 191 -13.74 27.45 -7.10
N ASN A 192 -12.73 27.54 -6.22
CA ASN A 192 -12.50 28.72 -5.41
C ASN A 192 -11.88 29.85 -6.25
N PRO A 193 -12.20 31.13 -5.97
CA PRO A 193 -11.63 32.27 -6.70
C PRO A 193 -10.09 32.33 -6.67
N GLY A 194 -9.45 31.77 -5.65
CA GLY A 194 -7.99 31.72 -5.52
C GLY A 194 -7.29 30.73 -6.46
N TYR A 195 -8.02 29.77 -7.04
CA TYR A 195 -7.44 28.72 -7.89
C TYR A 195 -6.61 29.27 -9.05
N GLN A 196 -7.14 30.27 -9.76
CA GLN A 196 -6.44 30.85 -10.91
C GLN A 196 -5.15 31.57 -10.49
N ALA A 197 -5.18 32.28 -9.36
CA ALA A 197 -3.99 32.95 -8.84
C ALA A 197 -2.90 31.94 -8.43
N GLU A 198 -3.26 30.87 -7.70
CA GLU A 198 -2.33 29.80 -7.34
C GLU A 198 -1.70 29.15 -8.59
N ARG A 199 -2.51 28.92 -9.61
CA ARG A 199 -2.06 28.35 -10.88
C ARG A 199 -1.12 29.29 -11.65
N ASP A 200 -1.44 30.57 -11.72
CA ASP A 200 -0.61 31.57 -12.40
C ASP A 200 0.74 31.77 -11.68
N GLU A 201 0.76 31.69 -10.35
CA GLU A 201 2.00 31.70 -9.56
C GLU A 201 2.87 30.48 -9.87
N ILE A 202 2.28 29.28 -9.92
CA ILE A 202 3.00 28.05 -10.30
C ILE A 202 3.55 28.17 -11.72
N LEU A 203 2.75 28.64 -12.68
CA LEU A 203 3.23 28.80 -14.06
C LEU A 203 4.37 29.84 -14.17
N SER A 204 4.32 30.90 -13.37
CA SER A 204 5.38 31.91 -13.30
C SER A 204 6.67 31.35 -12.69
N GLU A 205 6.57 30.51 -11.66
CA GLU A 205 7.70 29.77 -11.09
C GLU A 205 8.31 28.82 -12.14
N LEU A 206 7.49 28.02 -12.80
CA LEU A 206 7.93 27.04 -13.78
C LEU A 206 8.55 27.67 -15.04
N ALA A 207 8.08 28.85 -15.46
CA ALA A 207 8.63 29.57 -16.60
C ALA A 207 10.11 30.00 -16.41
N GLN A 208 10.60 30.04 -15.17
CA GLN A 208 11.98 30.40 -14.84
C GLN A 208 12.91 29.19 -14.71
N ARG A 209 12.39 27.97 -14.91
CA ARG A 209 13.08 26.72 -14.65
C ARG A 209 13.38 25.98 -15.94
N GLN A 210 14.54 25.32 -16.01
CA GLN A 210 14.83 24.34 -17.05
C GLN A 210 14.16 23.01 -16.65
N LEU A 211 13.05 22.69 -17.29
CA LEU A 211 12.32 21.44 -17.04
C LEU A 211 12.92 20.27 -17.86
N HIS A 212 12.73 19.07 -17.34
CA HIS A 212 13.18 17.80 -17.91
C HIS A 212 12.69 17.65 -19.35
N ASP A 213 13.60 17.28 -20.24
CA ASP A 213 13.32 17.00 -21.66
C ASP A 213 12.47 18.10 -22.36
N ASN A 214 12.78 19.36 -22.06
CA ASN A 214 12.09 20.54 -22.57
C ASN A 214 10.57 20.51 -22.36
N LEU A 215 10.10 19.92 -21.25
CA LEU A 215 8.69 19.89 -20.86
C LEU A 215 8.13 21.33 -20.80
N PRO A 216 7.05 21.63 -21.54
CA PRO A 216 6.37 22.92 -21.42
C PRO A 216 5.76 23.11 -20.03
N ALA A 217 6.02 24.25 -19.39
CA ALA A 217 5.46 24.60 -18.07
C ALA A 217 3.92 24.47 -18.02
N ALA A 218 3.24 24.81 -19.12
CA ALA A 218 1.78 24.71 -19.23
C ALA A 218 1.25 23.25 -19.13
N LEU A 219 2.04 22.25 -19.54
CA LEU A 219 1.65 20.83 -19.39
C LEU A 219 1.89 20.32 -17.96
N TYR A 220 2.78 20.96 -17.21
CA TYR A 220 3.18 20.53 -15.88
C TYR A 220 2.43 21.23 -14.74
N GLY A 221 2.06 22.50 -14.93
CA GLY A 221 1.51 23.35 -13.87
C GLY A 221 0.27 22.77 -13.18
N ASP A 222 -0.63 22.10 -13.91
CA ASP A 222 -1.83 21.51 -13.32
C ASP A 222 -1.52 20.31 -12.43
N ALA A 223 -0.47 19.54 -12.76
CA ALA A 223 0.01 18.42 -11.95
C ALA A 223 0.68 18.93 -10.65
N VAL A 224 1.50 19.99 -10.76
CA VAL A 224 2.11 20.67 -9.61
C VAL A 224 1.03 21.23 -8.68
N TRP A 225 0.02 21.90 -9.24
CA TRP A 225 -1.09 22.42 -8.46
C TRP A 225 -1.83 21.30 -7.73
N ALA A 226 -2.20 20.21 -8.42
CA ALA A 226 -2.90 19.09 -7.82
C ALA A 226 -2.08 18.49 -6.65
N ALA A 227 -0.78 18.30 -6.85
CA ALA A 227 0.13 17.76 -5.84
C ALA A 227 0.22 18.68 -4.62
N ARG A 228 0.48 19.98 -4.83
CA ARG A 228 0.61 20.98 -3.76
C ARG A 228 -0.70 21.19 -3.02
N ALA A 229 -1.83 21.23 -3.73
CA ALA A 229 -3.15 21.40 -3.13
C ALA A 229 -3.54 20.20 -2.26
N ALA A 230 -3.22 18.98 -2.69
CA ALA A 230 -3.38 17.75 -1.93
C ALA A 230 -2.50 17.72 -0.68
N ARG A 231 -1.20 18.02 -0.79
CA ARG A 231 -0.33 18.16 0.38
C ARG A 231 -0.82 19.26 1.33
N GLY A 232 -1.38 20.35 0.79
CA GLY A 232 -1.97 21.45 1.56
C GLY A 232 -3.20 21.06 2.39
N VAL A 233 -3.91 19.97 2.06
CA VAL A 233 -4.96 19.39 2.92
C VAL A 233 -4.43 18.29 3.84
N GLY A 234 -3.11 18.10 3.89
CA GLY A 234 -2.41 17.11 4.70
C GLY A 234 -2.34 15.71 4.08
N ALA A 235 -2.62 15.57 2.79
CA ALA A 235 -2.59 14.27 2.12
C ALA A 235 -1.15 13.80 1.86
N LEU A 236 -0.95 12.48 1.93
CA LEU A 236 0.14 11.80 1.26
C LEU A 236 -0.23 11.69 -0.22
N THR A 237 0.72 11.96 -1.11
CA THR A 237 0.47 12.03 -2.55
C THR A 237 1.29 10.99 -3.30
N TYR A 238 0.65 10.29 -4.22
CA TYR A 238 1.29 9.33 -5.11
C TYR A 238 0.85 9.59 -6.54
N LEU A 239 1.76 9.48 -7.51
CA LEU A 239 1.37 9.49 -8.92
C LEU A 239 0.65 8.18 -9.25
N ALA A 240 -0.60 8.30 -9.72
CA ALA A 240 -1.41 7.16 -10.13
C ALA A 240 -0.91 6.58 -11.46
N HIS A 241 -0.95 5.25 -11.58
CA HIS A 241 -0.78 4.45 -12.80
C HIS A 241 -0.03 5.15 -13.96
N PRO A 242 1.28 5.43 -13.80
CA PRO A 242 2.03 6.35 -14.66
C PRO A 242 2.19 5.91 -16.13
N PHE A 243 1.84 4.65 -16.43
CA PHE A 243 1.87 4.08 -17.78
C PHE A 243 0.51 3.65 -18.28
N TRP A 244 -0.58 3.99 -17.59
CA TRP A 244 -1.93 3.67 -18.07
C TRP A 244 -2.16 4.21 -19.48
N VAL A 245 -2.63 3.34 -20.37
CA VAL A 245 -3.02 3.72 -21.73
C VAL A 245 -4.53 3.97 -21.79
N ALA A 246 -4.90 5.20 -22.19
CA ALA A 246 -6.27 5.62 -22.40
C ALA A 246 -6.39 6.36 -23.74
N ASP A 247 -7.41 6.03 -24.54
CA ASP A 247 -7.60 6.58 -25.88
C ASP A 247 -6.35 6.41 -26.78
N ASP A 248 -5.84 5.18 -26.86
CA ASP A 248 -4.69 4.74 -27.68
C ASP A 248 -3.37 5.50 -27.43
N GLN A 249 -3.22 6.11 -26.27
CA GLN A 249 -1.99 6.80 -25.87
C GLN A 249 -1.80 6.74 -24.34
N PHE A 250 -0.57 6.98 -23.87
CA PHE A 250 -0.36 7.15 -22.43
C PHE A 250 -1.23 8.29 -21.91
N HIS A 251 -1.94 8.02 -20.82
CA HIS A 251 -2.77 9.05 -20.20
C HIS A 251 -1.89 10.22 -19.78
N VAL A 252 -0.88 9.96 -18.94
CA VAL A 252 0.10 10.98 -18.52
C VAL A 252 1.29 11.13 -19.46
N ASP A 253 1.66 12.39 -19.76
CA ASP A 253 2.92 12.69 -20.44
C ASP A 253 4.08 12.24 -19.54
N ARG A 254 4.93 11.34 -20.04
CA ARG A 254 6.04 10.76 -19.25
C ARG A 254 7.02 11.80 -18.73
N ARG A 255 7.15 12.96 -19.39
CA ARG A 255 7.99 14.05 -18.90
C ARG A 255 7.35 14.72 -17.69
N VAL A 256 6.02 14.84 -17.64
CA VAL A 256 5.28 15.30 -16.44
C VAL A 256 5.49 14.31 -15.29
N ALA A 257 5.29 13.01 -15.53
CA ALA A 257 5.52 11.97 -14.54
C ALA A 257 6.95 12.02 -13.96
N THR A 258 7.95 12.16 -14.83
CA THR A 258 9.36 12.26 -14.43
C THR A 258 9.66 13.56 -13.67
N GLN A 259 9.13 14.69 -14.13
CA GLN A 259 9.34 15.98 -13.47
C GLN A 259 8.72 16.04 -12.08
N LEU A 260 7.53 15.44 -11.87
CA LEU A 260 6.91 15.32 -10.54
C LEU A 260 7.84 14.65 -9.52
N LEU A 261 8.59 13.62 -9.94
CA LEU A 261 9.54 12.91 -9.08
C LEU A 261 10.81 13.72 -8.85
N LEU A 262 11.37 14.32 -9.90
CA LEU A 262 12.55 15.18 -9.81
C LEU A 262 12.33 16.38 -8.88
N ASP A 263 11.11 16.92 -8.87
CA ASP A 263 10.74 18.05 -8.01
C ASP A 263 10.28 17.63 -6.61
N HIS A 264 10.15 16.32 -6.35
CA HIS A 264 9.54 15.78 -5.13
C HIS A 264 8.14 16.34 -4.85
N GLU A 265 7.34 16.56 -5.90
CA GLU A 265 5.95 17.01 -5.77
C GLU A 265 5.04 15.85 -5.32
N VAL A 266 5.41 14.61 -5.60
CA VAL A 266 4.71 13.43 -5.05
C VAL A 266 5.63 12.65 -4.11
N GLY A 267 5.03 12.01 -3.10
CA GLY A 267 5.73 11.17 -2.13
C GLY A 267 6.00 9.75 -2.62
N GLY A 268 5.42 9.34 -3.75
CA GLY A 268 5.68 8.06 -4.38
C GLY A 268 4.95 7.88 -5.71
N ILE A 269 5.03 6.66 -6.24
CA ILE A 269 4.37 6.26 -7.47
C ILE A 269 3.64 4.94 -7.26
N GLU A 270 2.50 4.79 -7.92
CA GLU A 270 1.83 3.51 -8.05
C GLU A 270 2.60 2.64 -9.06
N LEU A 271 2.96 1.43 -8.63
CA LEU A 271 3.68 0.46 -9.47
C LEU A 271 2.75 -0.61 -10.05
N ILE A 272 1.69 -0.93 -9.30
CA ILE A 272 0.71 -1.95 -9.65
C ILE A 272 -0.65 -1.36 -9.31
N GLY A 273 -1.44 -1.06 -10.33
CA GLY A 273 -2.83 -0.60 -10.22
C GLY A 273 -3.79 -1.44 -11.05
N ASP A 274 -5.06 -1.05 -11.07
CA ASP A 274 -6.11 -1.68 -11.89
C ASP A 274 -6.01 -1.24 -13.36
N VAL A 275 -4.90 -1.61 -13.99
CA VAL A 275 -4.58 -1.35 -15.40
C VAL A 275 -4.07 -2.63 -16.05
N GLU A 276 -3.91 -2.62 -17.38
CA GLU A 276 -3.38 -3.76 -18.12
C GLU A 276 -2.02 -4.21 -17.58
N PHE A 277 -1.74 -5.51 -17.69
CA PHE A 277 -0.54 -6.12 -17.14
C PHE A 277 0.74 -5.46 -17.70
N GLU A 278 0.75 -5.13 -18.99
CA GLU A 278 1.85 -4.47 -19.67
C GLU A 278 2.14 -3.07 -19.09
N ASP A 279 1.10 -2.30 -18.74
CA ASP A 279 1.23 -0.96 -18.16
C ASP A 279 1.84 -1.04 -16.75
N ASN A 280 1.42 -2.04 -15.96
CA ASN A 280 2.02 -2.35 -14.67
C ASN A 280 3.50 -2.76 -14.80
N LEU A 281 3.85 -3.60 -15.80
CA LEU A 281 5.24 -3.96 -16.05
C LEU A 281 6.11 -2.77 -16.43
N LEU A 282 5.59 -1.83 -17.22
CA LEU A 282 6.31 -0.59 -17.56
C LEU A 282 6.55 0.26 -16.31
N SER A 283 5.56 0.38 -15.42
CA SER A 283 5.68 1.10 -14.15
C SER A 283 6.78 0.50 -13.26
N VAL A 284 6.81 -0.83 -13.11
CA VAL A 284 7.88 -1.53 -12.36
C VAL A 284 9.24 -1.36 -13.01
N SER A 285 9.33 -1.53 -14.34
CA SER A 285 10.59 -1.38 -15.09
C SER A 285 11.17 0.02 -14.96
N TRP A 286 10.32 1.04 -15.10
CA TRP A 286 10.70 2.44 -14.92
C TRP A 286 11.20 2.70 -13.50
N TYR A 287 10.49 2.24 -12.48
CA TYR A 287 10.92 2.38 -11.08
C TYR A 287 12.31 1.77 -10.83
N GLN A 288 12.59 0.58 -11.35
CA GLN A 288 13.93 -0.03 -11.23
C GLN A 288 15.00 0.80 -11.93
N GLN A 289 14.67 1.42 -13.07
CA GLN A 289 15.58 2.35 -13.74
C GLN A 289 15.85 3.61 -12.89
N LEU A 290 14.83 4.17 -12.24
CA LEU A 290 15.00 5.33 -11.35
C LEU A 290 15.91 4.99 -10.16
N LEU A 291 15.69 3.84 -9.51
CA LEU A 291 16.56 3.36 -8.42
C LEU A 291 18.01 3.17 -8.87
N ALA A 292 18.22 2.62 -10.07
CA ALA A 292 19.56 2.44 -10.63
C ALA A 292 20.28 3.78 -10.92
N GLN A 293 19.51 4.86 -11.09
CA GLN A 293 20.01 6.23 -11.27
C GLN A 293 20.19 6.99 -9.95
N GLY A 294 19.81 6.38 -8.81
CA GLY A 294 19.94 6.97 -7.48
C GLY A 294 18.86 8.00 -7.13
N MET A 295 17.70 7.94 -7.81
CA MET A 295 16.48 8.63 -7.36
C MET A 295 15.70 7.82 -6.34
#